data_AF-A0A380E434-F1
#
_entry.id   AF-A0A380E434-F1
#
_cell.length_a   1.000
_cell.length_b   1.000
_cell.length_c   1.000
_cell.angle_alpha   90.00
_cell.angle_beta   90.00
_cell.angle_gamma   90.00
#
_symmetry.space_group_name_H-M   'P 1'
#
loop_
_entity.id
_entity.type
_entity.pdbx_description
1 polymer ?
#
loop_
_entity_poly.entity_id
_entity_poly.type
_entity_poly.pdbx_seq_one_letter_code
_entity_poly.pdbx_strand_id
1 'polypeptide(L)' 'MIVLDEAHCLSEWGYDFRPHYALIGKVTKHFKEAVVLALTATAPPHLQDDLTEMLAIQFNVIKNYNESPQT' A
#
# COMPACT_ATOMS: atom_id res chain seq x y z
N MET A 1 3.13 -11.08 -10.99
CA MET A 1 2.42 -9.93 -10.40
C MET A 1 2.20 -10.20 -8.92
N ILE A 2 2.43 -9.20 -8.07
CA ILE A 2 2.20 -9.25 -6.62
C ILE A 2 1.02 -8.34 -6.32
N VAL A 3 0.04 -8.83 -5.58
CA VAL A 3 -1.14 -8.07 -5.18
C VAL A 3 -1.13 -7.91 -3.66
N LEU A 4 -1.22 -6.66 -3.20
CA LEU A 4 -1.30 -6.29 -1.79
C LEU A 4 -2.73 -5.85 -1.53
N ASP A 5 -3.54 -6.76 -1.01
CA ASP A 5 -4.88 -6.44 -0.55
C ASP A 5 -4.84 -5.86 0.86
N GLU A 6 -5.81 -4.99 1.18
CA GLU A 6 -5.83 -4.19 2.40
C GLU A 6 -4.51 -3.47 2.66
N ALA A 7 -4.00 -2.78 1.63
CA ALA A 7 -2.70 -2.13 1.69
C ALA A 7 -2.56 -1.12 2.83
N HIS A 8 -3.68 -0.59 3.37
CA HIS A 8 -3.65 0.27 4.56
C HIS A 8 -3.04 -0.40 5.80
N CYS A 9 -3.03 -1.73 5.90
CA CYS A 9 -2.37 -2.46 6.99
C CYS A 9 -0.83 -2.36 6.95
N LEU A 10 -0.24 -1.92 5.84
CA LEU A 10 1.21 -1.77 5.69
C LEU A 10 1.75 -0.44 6.23
N SER A 11 0.88 0.57 6.41
CA SER A 11 1.27 1.89 6.93
C SER A 11 1.31 1.85 8.46
N GLU A 12 2.44 2.27 9.06
CA GLU A 12 2.60 2.34 10.52
C GLU A 12 1.63 3.34 11.17
N TRP A 13 1.18 4.33 10.39
CA TRP A 13 0.21 5.34 10.80
C TRP A 13 -1.23 4.94 10.47
N GLY A 14 -1.43 3.77 9.87
CA GLY A 14 -2.74 3.18 9.61
C GLY A 14 -3.40 2.69 10.90
N TYR A 15 -4.74 2.66 10.91
CA TYR A 15 -5.52 2.25 12.08
C TYR A 15 -5.46 0.73 12.36
N ASP A 16 -5.07 -0.10 11.37
CA ASP A 16 -4.90 -1.56 11.48
C ASP A 16 -3.51 -2.00 10.99
N PHE A 17 -2.45 -1.39 11.51
CA PHE A 17 -1.08 -1.74 11.12
C PHE A 17 -0.71 -3.18 11.49
N ARG A 18 -0.17 -3.94 10.52
CA ARG A 18 0.28 -5.33 10.69
C ARG A 18 1.78 -5.44 10.44
N PRO A 19 2.64 -5.47 11.48
CA PRO A 19 4.10 -5.45 11.31
C PRO A 19 4.64 -6.62 10.50
N HIS A 20 3.97 -7.78 10.50
CA HIS A 20 4.35 -8.92 9.66
C HIS A 20 4.21 -8.65 8.16
N TYR A 21 3.32 -7.74 7.76
CA TYR A 21 3.13 -7.39 6.35
C TYR A 21 4.36 -6.65 5.79
N ALA A 22 5.14 -5.95 6.62
CA ALA A 22 6.38 -5.28 6.21
C ALA A 22 7.44 -6.23 5.62
N LEU A 23 7.34 -7.55 5.90
CA LEU A 23 8.19 -8.56 5.27
C LEU A 23 8.00 -8.67 3.75
N ILE A 24 6.90 -8.13 3.21
CA ILE A 24 6.64 -8.13 1.77
C ILE A 24 7.71 -7.38 0.97
N GLY A 25 8.42 -6.42 1.57
CA GLY A 25 9.57 -5.77 0.94
C GLY A 25 10.69 -6.75 0.55
N LYS A 26 10.81 -7.89 1.24
CA LYS A 26 11.75 -8.97 0.84
C LYS A 26 11.25 -9.70 -0.42
N VAL A 27 9.95 -9.89 -0.54
CA VAL A 27 9.31 -10.55 -1.68
C VAL A 27 9.43 -9.69 -2.94
N THR A 28 9.11 -8.39 -2.84
CA THR A 28 9.24 -7.46 -3.97
C THR A 28 10.70 -7.32 -4.43
N LYS A 29 11.66 -7.30 -3.50
CA LYS A 29 13.11 -7.30 -3.83
C LYS A 29 13.58 -8.59 -4.51
N HIS A 30 12.97 -9.73 -4.20
CA HIS A 30 13.28 -11.01 -4.84
C HIS A 30 12.71 -11.07 -6.27
N PHE A 31 11.48 -10.59 -6.46
CA PHE A 31 10.79 -10.57 -7.75
C PHE A 31 10.78 -9.17 -8.37
N LYS A 32 11.96 -8.65 -8.74
CA LYS A 32 12.13 -7.25 -9.20
C LYS A 32 11.30 -6.87 -10.42
N GLU A 33 10.99 -7.82 -11.29
CA GLU A 33 10.22 -7.60 -12.52
C GLU A 33 8.71 -7.75 -12.32
N ALA A 34 8.27 -8.16 -11.12
CA ALA A 34 6.85 -8.33 -10.86
C ALA A 34 6.16 -6.97 -10.72
N VAL A 35 5.09 -6.78 -11.51
CA VAL A 35 4.14 -5.68 -11.29
C VAL A 35 3.55 -5.81 -9.87
N VAL A 36 3.54 -4.71 -9.13
CA VAL A 36 2.92 -4.61 -7.79
C VAL A 36 1.62 -3.81 -7.90
N LEU A 37 0.53 -4.41 -7.44
CA LEU A 37 -0.78 -3.77 -7.35
C LEU A 37 -1.18 -3.70 -5.87
N ALA A 38 -1.36 -2.49 -5.34
CA ALA A 38 -1.85 -2.27 -3.98
C ALA A 38 -3.31 -1.82 -4.02
N LEU A 39 -4.17 -2.49 -3.25
CA LEU A 39 -5.60 -2.27 -3.19
C LEU A 39 -5.99 -2.00 -1.74
N THR A 40 -6.90 -1.05 -1.53
CA THR A 40 -7.46 -0.76 -0.21
C THR A 40 -8.75 0.02 -0.35
N ALA A 41 -9.70 -0.20 0.55
CA ALA A 41 -10.91 0.61 0.65
C ALA A 41 -10.59 2.01 1.22
N THR A 42 -9.72 2.06 2.23
CA THR A 42 -9.31 3.30 2.89
C THR A 42 -7.86 3.62 2.57
N ALA A 43 -7.55 4.85 2.13
CA ALA A 43 -6.20 5.29 1.84
C ALA A 43 -5.79 6.45 2.77
N PRO A 44 -5.18 6.17 3.93
CA PRO A 44 -4.62 7.20 4.81
C PRO A 44 -3.68 8.14 4.03
N PRO A 45 -3.57 9.42 4.42
CA PRO A 45 -2.77 10.41 3.69
C PRO A 45 -1.31 9.98 3.44
N HIS A 46 -0.72 9.25 4.39
CA HIS A 46 0.68 8.82 4.36
C HIS A 46 0.90 7.46 3.69
N LEU A 47 -0.18 6.76 3.31
CA LEU A 47 -0.08 5.37 2.83
C LEU A 47 0.82 5.25 1.59
N GLN A 48 0.73 6.19 0.66
CA GLN A 48 1.55 6.16 -0.56
C GLN A 48 3.04 6.28 -0.25
N ASP A 49 3.41 7.21 0.63
CA ASP A 49 4.79 7.47 1.01
C ASP A 49 5.37 6.27 1.77
N ASP A 50 4.61 5.73 2.73
CA ASP A 50 4.99 4.54 3.51
C ASP A 50 5.22 3.32 2.60
N LEU A 51 4.32 3.05 1.65
CA LEU A 51 4.49 1.96 0.69
C LEU A 51 5.69 2.18 -0.23
N THR A 52 5.92 3.42 -0.65
CA THR A 52 7.03 3.78 -1.53
C THR A 52 8.37 3.56 -0.83
N GLU A 53 8.50 4.00 0.43
CA GLU A 53 9.69 3.80 1.24
C GLU A 53 9.92 2.32 1.55
N MET A 54 8.89 1.62 2.02
CA MET A 54 9.00 0.21 2.42
C MET A 54 9.37 -0.70 1.25
N LEU A 55 8.77 -0.47 0.07
CA LEU A 55 8.90 -1.36 -1.08
C LEU A 55 9.95 -0.89 -2.09
N ALA A 56 10.44 0.34 -1.97
CA ALA A 56 11.30 1.02 -2.93
C ALA A 56 10.68 1.05 -4.35
N ILE A 57 9.36 1.28 -4.43
CA ILE A 57 8.58 1.30 -5.67
C ILE A 57 7.75 2.58 -5.71
N GLN A 58 7.77 3.28 -6.85
CA GLN A 58 6.90 4.43 -7.07
C GLN A 58 5.50 3.95 -7.49
N PHE A 59 4.48 4.35 -6.74
CA PHE A 59 3.09 3.99 -7.01
C PHE A 59 2.38 5.08 -7.83
N ASN A 60 1.66 4.67 -8.87
CA ASN A 60 0.66 5.52 -9.51
C ASN A 60 -0.70 5.31 -8.81
N VAL A 61 -1.25 6.37 -8.23
CA VAL A 61 -2.45 6.27 -7.40
C VAL A 61 -3.70 6.55 -8.21
N ILE A 62 -4.65 5.62 -8.19
CA ILE A 62 -5.99 5.77 -8.79
C ILE A 62 -6.99 5.84 -7.64
N LYS A 63 -7.73 6.94 -7.53
CA LYS A 63 -8.78 7.12 -6.53
C LYS A 63 -10.15 7.12 -7.23
N ASN A 64 -11.02 6.19 -6.87
CA ASN A 64 -12.43 6.26 -7.26
C ASN A 64 -13.17 7.15 -6.26
N TYR A 65 -13.49 8.38 -6.68
CA TYR A 65 -14.36 9.28 -5.90
C TYR A 65 -15.81 8.79 -5.96
N ASN A 66 -16.16 7.80 -5.13
CA ASN A 66 -17.55 7.38 -4.94
C ASN A 66 -18.05 7.59 -3.50
N GLU A 67 -17.31 8.29 -2.63
CA GLU A 67 -17.75 8.60 -1.26
C GLU A 67 -17.79 10.11 -1.01
N SER A 68 -18.93 10.54 -0.46
CA SER A 68 -19.34 11.92 -0.21
C SER A 68 -18.36 12.69 0.71
N PRO A 69 -18.30 14.04 0.62
CA PRO A 69 -17.48 14.83 1.53
C PRO A 69 -17.85 14.51 2.98
N GLN A 70 -16.85 14.09 3.76
CA GLN A 70 -16.95 13.97 5.20
C GLN A 70 -17.38 15.34 5.75
N THR A 71 -18.56 15.37 6.38
CA THR A 71 -19.14 16.53 7.08
C THR A 71 -18.23 17.07 8.17
#